data_AF-A0A9W6FTF5-F1
#
_entry.id   AF-A0A9W6FTF5-F1
#
_cell.length_a   1.000
_cell.length_b   1.000
_cell.length_c   1.000
_cell.angle_alpha   90.00
_cell.angle_beta   90.00
_cell.angle_gamma   90.00
#
_symmetry.space_group_name_H-M   'P 1'
#
loop_
_entity.id
_entity.type
_entity.pdbx_description
1 polymer ?
#
loop_
_entity_poly.entity_id
_entity_poly.type
_entity_poly.pdbx_seq_one_letter_code
_entity_poly.pdbx_strand_id
1 'polypeptide(L)' 'MKKSLCIRCGECARACPVDAVFLDFTGEPFVCIHCGRCVPFCPHDCLELMDVGAGGTEYNDAQEGAS' A
#
# COMPACT_ATOMS: atom_id res chain seq x y z
N MET A 1 1.99 -3.71 0.37
CA MET A 1 0.67 -3.91 -0.29
C MET A 1 0.62 -5.31 -0.86
N LYS A 2 -0.41 -6.10 -0.53
CA LYS A 2 -0.66 -7.45 -1.06
C LYS A 2 -1.25 -7.34 -2.47
N LYS A 3 -0.41 -7.26 -3.50
CA LYS A 3 -0.82 -7.00 -4.91
C LYS A 3 -1.84 -8.02 -5.44
N SER A 4 -1.68 -9.30 -5.08
CA SER A 4 -2.57 -10.39 -5.49
C SER A 4 -4.01 -10.27 -5.00
N LEU A 5 -4.25 -9.54 -3.91
CA LEU A 5 -5.59 -9.34 -3.34
C LEU A 5 -6.25 -8.03 -3.82
N CYS A 6 -5.47 -7.10 -4.37
CA CYS A 6 -5.98 -5.80 -4.76
C CYS A 6 -6.72 -5.87 -6.11
N ILE A 7 -8.03 -5.72 -6.06
CA ILE A 7 -8.87 -5.62 -7.26
C ILE A 7 -9.01 -4.20 -7.81
N ARG A 8 -8.22 -3.25 -7.29
CA ARG A 8 -8.21 -1.84 -7.74
C ARG A 8 -9.56 -1.14 -7.53
N CYS A 9 -10.25 -1.43 -6.43
CA CYS A 9 -11.57 -0.86 -6.13
C CYS A 9 -11.55 0.64 -5.77
N GLY A 10 -10.39 1.21 -5.45
CA GLY A 10 -10.22 2.65 -5.22
C GLY A 10 -10.67 3.18 -3.85
N GLU A 11 -11.15 2.33 -2.94
CA GLU A 11 -11.59 2.78 -1.61
C GLU A 11 -10.45 3.38 -0.77
N CYS A 12 -9.21 2.90 -0.95
CA CYS A 12 -8.03 3.52 -0.33
C CYS A 12 -7.77 4.96 -0.81
N ALA A 13 -8.07 5.26 -2.07
CA ALA A 13 -7.95 6.61 -2.63
C ALA A 13 -9.05 7.52 -2.07
N ARG A 14 -10.30 7.04 -2.02
CA ARG A 14 -11.44 7.78 -1.45
C ARG A 14 -11.29 8.06 0.04
N ALA A 15 -10.63 7.18 0.78
CA ALA A 15 -10.35 7.35 2.19
C ALA A 15 -9.24 8.37 2.48
N CYS A 16 -8.47 8.80 1.47
CA CYS A 16 -7.36 9.73 1.67
C CYS A 16 -7.89 11.17 1.75
N PRO A 17 -7.81 11.85 2.92
CA PRO A 17 -8.35 13.19 3.07
C PRO A 17 -7.51 14.28 2.39
N VAL A 18 -6.33 13.92 1.89
CA VAL A 18 -5.35 14.82 1.27
C VAL A 18 -5.03 14.42 -0.18
N ASP A 19 -5.84 13.53 -0.76
CA ASP A 19 -5.70 13.06 -2.15
C ASP A 19 -4.31 12.50 -2.51
N ALA A 20 -3.57 12.01 -1.51
CA ALA A 20 -2.22 11.50 -1.68
C ALA A 20 -2.15 10.04 -2.14
N VAL A 21 -3.29 9.35 -2.25
CA VAL A 21 -3.40 7.98 -2.77
C VAL A 21 -4.13 8.04 -4.12
N PHE A 22 -3.45 7.62 -5.18
CA PHE A 22 -4.03 7.50 -6.52
C PHE A 22 -3.58 6.19 -7.18
N LEU A 23 -4.41 5.69 -8.10
CA LEU A 23 -4.08 4.56 -8.97
C LEU A 23 -3.41 5.13 -10.22
N ASP A 24 -2.20 4.66 -10.52
CA ASP A 24 -1.53 5.04 -11.77
C ASP A 24 -2.14 4.31 -12.99
N PHE A 25 -1.59 4.56 -14.18
CA PHE A 25 -2.05 3.92 -15.42
C PHE A 25 -1.85 2.39 -15.43
N THR A 26 -0.96 1.86 -14.59
CA THR A 26 -0.74 0.43 -14.43
C THR A 26 -1.72 -0.19 -13.44
N GLY A 27 -2.47 0.64 -12.70
CA GLY A 27 -3.41 0.27 -11.64
C GLY A 27 -2.71 -0.08 -10.33
N GLU A 28 -1.46 0.34 -10.16
CA GLU A 28 -0.71 0.23 -8.91
C GLU A 28 -0.97 1.47 -8.05
N PRO A 29 -1.30 1.30 -6.75
CA PRO A 29 -1.51 2.44 -5.86
C PRO A 29 -0.17 3.05 -5.46
N PHE A 30 -0.04 4.36 -5.66
CA PHE A 30 1.12 5.12 -5.20
C PHE A 30 0.99 5.49 -3.71
N VAL A 31 2.09 5.41 -2.95
CA VAL A 31 2.07 5.54 -1.48
C VAL A 31 2.24 7.00 -1.03
N CYS A 32 1.46 7.38 -0.01
CA CYS A 32 1.27 8.73 0.51
C CYS A 32 2.33 9.14 1.55
N ILE A 33 2.03 10.15 2.38
CA ILE A 33 2.79 10.57 3.57
C ILE A 33 2.85 9.51 4.70
N HIS A 34 2.51 8.26 4.40
CA HIS A 34 2.50 7.12 5.33
C HIS A 34 1.64 7.36 6.58
N CYS A 35 0.49 8.04 6.45
CA CYS A 35 -0.41 8.29 7.59
C CYS A 35 -1.27 7.08 8.00
N GLY A 36 -1.27 6.00 7.21
CA GLY A 36 -1.99 4.76 7.52
C GLY A 36 -3.52 4.82 7.39
N ARG A 37 -4.13 5.98 7.06
CA ARG A 37 -5.60 6.11 6.99
C ARG A 37 -6.26 5.13 6.01
N CYS A 38 -5.57 4.78 4.93
CA CYS A 38 -6.07 3.84 3.92
C CYS A 38 -6.13 2.38 4.39
N VAL A 39 -5.38 1.99 5.42
CA VAL A 39 -5.30 0.61 5.93
C VAL A 39 -6.67 0.09 6.39
N PRO A 40 -7.36 0.73 7.36
CA PRO A 40 -8.67 0.25 7.83
C PRO A 40 -9.80 0.40 6.81
N PHE A 41 -9.60 1.16 5.73
CA PHE A 41 -10.59 1.37 4.67
C PHE A 41 -10.45 0.40 3.50
N CYS A 42 -9.41 -0.45 3.49
CA CYS A 42 -9.29 -1.46 2.44
C CYS A 42 -10.20 -2.65 2.76
N PRO A 43 -11.30 -2.88 2.01
CA PRO A 43 -12.22 -3.99 2.29
C PRO A 43 -11.62 -5.37 1.98
N HIS A 44 -10.47 -5.40 1.30
CA HIS A 44 -9.74 -6.62 0.92
C HIS A 44 -8.46 -6.83 1.74
N ASP A 45 -8.21 -5.98 2.75
CA ASP A 45 -7.04 -6.08 3.64
C ASP A 45 -5.69 -6.13 2.88
N CYS A 46 -5.59 -5.36 1.78
CA CYS A 46 -4.41 -5.34 0.91
C CYS A 46 -3.28 -4.44 1.42
N LEU A 47 -3.55 -3.60 2.42
CA LEU A 47 -2.66 -2.53 2.88
C LEU A 47 -2.24 -2.79 4.32
N GLU A 48 -1.00 -2.43 4.64
CA GLU A 48 -0.43 -2.54 5.97
C GLU A 48 0.50 -1.34 6.18
N LEU A 49 0.51 -0.79 7.39
CA LEU A 49 1.43 0.28 7.78
C LEU A 49 2.63 -0.38 8.47
N MET A 50 3.83 -0.12 7.96
CA MET A 50 5.08 -0.55 8.57
C MET A 50 5.81 0.65 9.14
N ASP A 51 6.18 0.59 10.43
CA ASP A 51 7.06 1.57 11.05
C ASP A 51 8.51 1.26 10.69
N VAL A 52 9.18 2.24 10.09
CA VAL A 52 10.62 2.16 9.84
C VAL A 52 11.32 2.54 11.16
N GLY A 53 11.65 1.55 11.99
CA GLY A 53 12.43 1.76 13.20
C GLY A 53 13.79 2.40 12.88
N ALA A 54 14.42 3.06 13.87
CA ALA A 54 15.65 3.86 13.76
C ALA A 54 16.95 3.09 13.37
N GLY A 55 16.82 1.96 12.67
CA GLY A 55 17.89 1.25 11.99
C GLY A 55 17.41 0.89 10.59
N GLY A 56 17.72 1.75 9.61
CA GLY A 56 17.52 1.41 8.21
C GLY A 56 18.41 0.24 7.82
N THR A 57 17.85 -0.97 7.83
CA THR A 57 18.44 -2.13 7.16
C THR A 57 17.62 -2.38 5.90
N GLU A 58 18.25 -2.04 4.77
CA GLU A 58 18.14 -2.70 3.47
C GLU A 58 16.72 -3.04 3.00
N TYR A 59 16.29 -2.33 1.95
CA TYR A 59 15.22 -2.75 1.04
C TYR A 59 15.61 -4.10 0.42
N ASN A 60 15.41 -5.18 1.16
CA ASN A 60 15.50 -6.53 0.65
C ASN A 60 14.18 -6.82 -0.05
N ASP A 61 14.18 -6.54 -1.36
CA ASP A 61 13.29 -7.14 -2.35
C ASP A 61 13.52 -8.66 -2.33
N ALA A 62 13.12 -9.32 -1.25
CA ALA A 62 12.88 -10.75 -1.21
C ALA A 62 11.54 -10.97 -1.90
N GLN A 63 11.51 -10.76 -3.22
CA GLN A 63 10.48 -11.32 -4.05
C GLN A 63 10.69 -12.82 -4.02
N GLU A 64 9.91 -13.46 -3.16
CA GLU A 64 9.83 -14.89 -2.96
C GLU A 64 9.79 -15.59 -4.32
N GLY A 65 10.82 -16.38 -4.57
CA GLY A 65 10.69 -17.53 -5.46
C GLY A 65 9.63 -18.45 -4.86
N ALA A 66 8.56 -18.67 -5.61
CA ALA A 66 7.72 -19.85 -5.45
C ALA A 66 7.95 -20.71 -6.69
N SER A 67 8.37 -21.95 -6.42
CA SER A 67 8.43 -23.06 -7.37
C SER A 67 7.06 -23.45 -7.88
#